data_AF-A0A0G2BAK8-F1
#
_entry.id   AF-A0A0G2BAK8-F1
#
_cell.length_a   1.000
_cell.length_b   1.000
_cell.length_c   1.000
_cell.angle_alpha   90.00
_cell.angle_beta   90.00
_cell.angle_gamma   90.00
#
_symmetry.space_group_name_H-M   'P 1'
#
loop_
_entity.id
_entity.type
_entity.pdbx_description
1 polymer ?
#
loop_
_entity_poly.entity_id
_entity_poly.type
_entity_poly.pdbx_seq_one_letter_code
_entity_poly.pdbx_strand_id
1 'polypeptide(L)'
;MKKREFSATIKPALFFSMTLEPKLPDNLPEDSAQKIRAGGRIRRIVVDRQGCIGARSCVVVAPGVFQLDEENLAYVVDPDSTDEDTIMLAAQSCPVLAIRLYDEDGQQLFPET
;
A
#
# COMPACT_ATOMS: atom_id res chain seq x y z
N MET A 1 48.39 -23.54 23.02
CA MET A 1 47.54 -22.34 22.86
C MET A 1 46.74 -22.50 21.56
N LYS A 2 45.69 -23.32 21.60
CA LYS A 2 44.25 -22.95 21.58
C LYS A 2 43.78 -22.37 20.24
N LYS A 3 43.44 -23.32 19.37
CA LYS A 3 42.48 -23.23 18.26
C LYS A 3 41.26 -22.41 18.70
N ARG A 4 40.82 -21.45 17.90
CA ARG A 4 39.50 -20.81 18.07
C ARG A 4 38.72 -20.99 16.78
N GLU A 5 37.96 -22.07 16.79
CA GLU A 5 36.77 -22.29 15.98
C GLU A 5 35.81 -21.11 16.24
N PHE A 6 35.32 -20.46 15.19
CA PHE A 6 34.15 -19.59 15.31
C PHE A 6 32.93 -20.39 14.84
N SER A 7 32.25 -20.89 15.86
CA SER A 7 30.99 -21.62 15.84
C SER A 7 29.92 -20.89 15.05
N ALA A 8 29.26 -21.63 14.16
CA ALA A 8 27.92 -21.33 13.71
C ALA A 8 27.03 -21.07 14.95
N THR A 9 26.33 -19.93 14.97
CA THR A 9 25.24 -19.68 15.91
C THR A 9 23.96 -19.57 15.10
N ILE A 10 23.13 -20.59 15.26
CA ILE A 10 21.79 -20.70 14.69
C ILE A 10 20.79 -20.30 15.79
N LYS A 11 19.83 -19.45 15.41
CA LYS A 11 18.47 -19.19 15.98
C LYS A 11 18.39 -18.41 17.31
N PRO A 12 17.34 -17.56 17.51
CA PRO A 12 15.96 -17.89 17.15
C PRO A 12 15.14 -16.79 16.46
N ALA A 13 14.23 -17.26 15.61
CA ALA A 13 12.95 -16.62 15.35
C ALA A 13 12.19 -16.50 16.68
N LEU A 14 11.87 -15.28 17.12
CA LEU A 14 10.84 -14.94 18.12
C LEU A 14 10.89 -13.43 18.41
N PHE A 15 10.20 -12.64 17.60
CA PHE A 15 9.50 -11.43 18.06
C PHE A 15 8.26 -11.25 17.18
N PHE A 16 7.42 -12.27 17.28
CA PHE A 16 6.06 -12.32 16.77
C PHE A 16 5.21 -11.44 17.69
N SER A 17 5.12 -10.14 17.38
CA SER A 17 4.20 -9.23 18.05
C SER A 17 3.08 -8.87 17.08
N MET A 18 2.04 -9.70 17.07
CA MET A 18 0.61 -9.35 17.03
C MET A 18 0.20 -7.94 16.53
N THR A 19 0.68 -7.52 15.37
CA THR A 19 -0.16 -6.72 14.47
C THR A 19 -0.80 -7.74 13.55
N LEU A 20 -2.13 -7.79 13.52
CA LEU A 20 -2.83 -8.45 12.43
C LEU A 20 -2.28 -7.85 11.13
N GLU A 21 -1.34 -8.54 10.51
CA GLU A 21 -0.97 -8.32 9.12
C GLU A 21 -2.27 -8.61 8.36
N PRO A 22 -2.96 -7.59 7.82
CA PRO A 22 -4.15 -7.85 7.02
C PRO A 22 -3.68 -8.76 5.90
N LYS A 23 -4.30 -9.95 5.81
CA LYS A 23 -3.92 -10.95 4.83
C LYS A 23 -4.08 -10.32 3.45
N LEU A 24 -2.97 -9.87 2.87
CA LEU A 24 -2.90 -9.52 1.47
C LEU A 24 -3.29 -10.79 0.69
N PRO A 25 -4.21 -10.71 -0.29
CA PRO A 25 -4.50 -11.86 -1.14
C PRO A 25 -3.21 -12.33 -1.83
N ASP A 26 -2.96 -13.64 -1.81
CA ASP A 26 -1.78 -14.31 -2.40
C ASP A 26 -1.66 -14.14 -3.93
N ASN A 27 -2.63 -13.46 -4.54
CA ASN A 27 -2.84 -13.33 -5.97
C ASN A 27 -2.96 -11.87 -6.42
N LEU A 28 -2.35 -10.93 -5.69
CA LEU A 28 -1.98 -9.64 -6.25
C LEU A 28 -0.70 -9.79 -7.08
N PRO A 29 -0.65 -9.24 -8.31
CA PRO A 29 0.57 -9.27 -9.10
C PRO A 29 1.65 -8.50 -8.32
N GLU A 30 2.90 -8.98 -8.35
CA GLU A 30 4.02 -8.42 -7.55
C GLU A 30 4.22 -6.90 -7.76
N ASP A 31 3.68 -6.36 -8.86
CA ASP A 31 3.70 -4.95 -9.21
C ASP A 31 2.67 -4.12 -8.43
N SER A 32 1.51 -4.66 -8.06
CA SER A 32 0.41 -3.88 -7.49
C SER A 32 0.76 -3.15 -6.18
N ALA A 33 0.75 -1.82 -6.24
CA ALA A 33 1.15 -0.96 -5.14
C ALA A 33 -0.02 -0.76 -4.17
N GLN A 34 0.07 -1.38 -3.00
CA GLN A 34 -0.93 -1.27 -1.95
C GLN A 34 -0.31 -0.96 -0.60
N LYS A 35 -1.02 -0.18 0.22
CA LYS A 35 -0.65 0.05 1.62
C LYS A 35 -1.89 0.10 2.52
N ILE A 36 -1.64 -0.20 3.78
CA ILE A 36 -2.63 -0.24 4.85
C ILE A 36 -2.51 1.04 5.65
N ARG A 37 -3.65 1.70 5.86
CA ARG A 37 -3.77 2.89 6.70
C ARG A 37 -4.03 2.47 8.14
N ALA A 38 -3.50 3.21 9.10
CA ALA A 38 -3.62 2.86 10.52
C ALA A 38 -5.02 3.11 11.10
N GLY A 39 -5.79 4.05 10.53
CA GLY A 39 -7.07 4.51 11.07
C GLY A 39 -8.17 4.73 10.02
N GLY A 40 -9.37 5.06 10.52
CA GLY A 40 -10.52 5.56 9.76
C GLY A 40 -11.27 4.54 8.88
N ARG A 41 -12.22 5.02 8.06
CA ARG A 41 -13.04 4.22 7.14
C ARG A 41 -12.21 3.63 6.01
N ILE A 42 -11.26 4.36 5.45
CA ILE A 42 -10.36 3.85 4.41
C ILE A 42 -9.21 3.13 5.10
N ARG A 43 -9.17 1.80 4.98
CA ARG A 43 -8.13 0.96 5.60
C ARG A 43 -7.09 0.47 4.63
N ARG A 44 -7.44 0.31 3.36
CA ARG A 44 -6.54 -0.19 2.33
C ARG A 44 -6.69 0.63 1.05
N ILE A 45 -5.54 1.09 0.56
CA ILE A 45 -5.42 1.82 -0.70
C ILE A 45 -4.69 0.91 -1.68
N VAL A 46 -5.29 0.68 -2.84
CA VAL A 46 -4.72 -0.16 -3.90
C VAL A 46 -4.64 0.64 -5.19
N VAL A 47 -3.48 0.62 -5.83
CA VAL A 47 -3.31 1.12 -7.20
C VAL A 47 -3.24 -0.06 -8.16
N ASP A 48 -4.22 -0.13 -9.06
CA ASP A 48 -4.22 -1.00 -10.22
C ASP A 48 -3.26 -0.44 -11.27
N ARG A 49 -2.02 -0.95 -11.26
CA ARG A 49 -0.96 -0.47 -12.16
C ARG A 49 -1.21 -0.80 -13.61
N GLN A 50 -1.92 -1.89 -13.91
CA GLN A 50 -2.28 -2.25 -15.28
C GLN A 50 -3.30 -1.26 -15.87
N GLY A 51 -4.20 -0.75 -15.04
CA GLY A 51 -5.13 0.31 -15.42
C GLY A 51 -4.54 1.73 -15.33
N CYS A 52 -3.39 1.92 -14.67
CA CYS A 52 -2.80 3.24 -14.44
C CYS A 52 -2.18 3.80 -15.73
N ILE A 53 -2.70 4.94 -16.21
CA ILE A 53 -2.20 5.61 -17.42
C ILE A 53 -1.19 6.74 -17.16
N GLY A 54 -0.69 6.88 -15.93
CA GLY A 54 0.28 7.92 -15.57
C GLY A 54 -0.25 9.36 -15.59
N ALA A 55 -1.56 9.57 -15.43
CA ALA A 55 -2.18 10.92 -15.48
C ALA A 55 -1.78 11.88 -14.35
N ARG A 56 -1.15 11.36 -13.28
CA ARG A 56 -0.59 12.13 -12.15
C ARG A 56 -1.59 12.92 -11.28
N SER A 57 -2.89 12.88 -11.55
CA SER A 57 -3.91 13.59 -10.75
C SER A 57 -3.84 13.26 -9.25
N CYS A 58 -3.66 11.99 -8.90
CA CYS A 58 -3.56 11.55 -7.51
C CYS A 58 -2.35 12.15 -6.77
N VAL A 59 -1.22 12.33 -7.46
CA VAL A 59 -0.02 12.97 -6.89
C VAL A 59 -0.25 14.46 -6.66
N VAL A 60 -1.04 15.11 -7.51
CA VAL A 60 -1.39 16.53 -7.33
C VAL A 60 -2.30 16.71 -6.11
N VAL A 61 -3.29 15.83 -5.93
CA VAL A 61 -4.24 15.91 -4.82
C VAL A 61 -3.62 15.48 -3.49
N ALA A 62 -2.86 14.37 -3.47
CA ALA A 62 -2.31 13.77 -2.27
C ALA A 62 -0.83 13.35 -2.45
N PRO A 63 0.11 14.31 -2.56
CA PRO A 63 1.52 14.04 -2.88
C PRO A 63 2.29 13.24 -1.80
N GLY A 64 1.81 13.24 -0.55
CA GLY A 64 2.37 12.40 0.51
C GLY A 64 1.93 10.93 0.42
N VAL A 65 0.75 10.69 -0.18
CA VAL A 65 0.16 9.36 -0.33
C VAL A 65 0.60 8.71 -1.63
N PHE A 66 0.63 9.46 -2.73
CA PHE A 66 0.93 8.92 -4.06
C PHE A 66 2.16 9.57 -4.67
N GLN A 67 2.99 8.75 -5.31
CA GLN A 67 4.05 9.18 -6.21
C GLN A 67 4.02 8.35 -7.48
N LEU A 68 4.77 8.79 -8.50
CA LEU A 68 5.02 7.99 -9.70
C LEU A 68 6.43 7.42 -9.64
N ASP A 69 6.60 6.20 -10.14
CA ASP A 69 7.90 5.58 -10.32
C ASP A 69 8.54 5.90 -11.68
N GLU A 70 9.61 5.17 -12.02
CA GLU A 70 10.36 5.32 -13.27
C GLU A 70 9.55 4.97 -14.52
N GLU A 71 8.47 4.18 -14.39
CA GLU A 71 7.54 3.83 -15.48
C GLU A 71 6.40 4.84 -15.61
N ASN A 72 6.39 5.91 -14.80
CA ASN A 72 5.28 6.85 -14.61
C ASN A 72 4.00 6.20 -14.06
N LEU A 73 4.10 5.07 -13.36
CA LEU A 73 2.97 4.40 -12.74
C LEU A 73 2.85 4.82 -11.27
N ALA A 74 1.62 5.03 -10.81
CA ALA A 74 1.38 5.48 -9.45
C ALA A 74 1.62 4.35 -8.44
N TYR A 75 2.14 4.71 -7.27
CA TYR A 75 2.29 3.83 -6.12
C TYR A 75 2.01 4.56 -4.81
N VAL A 76 1.70 3.82 -3.75
CA VAL A 76 1.36 4.38 -2.43
C VAL A 76 2.62 4.49 -1.57
N VAL A 77 2.94 5.70 -1.10
CA VAL A 77 4.12 6.02 -0.27
C VAL A 77 3.77 5.94 1.20
N ASP A 78 2.88 6.82 1.68
CA ASP A 78 2.45 6.89 3.07
C ASP A 78 0.93 7.11 3.14
N PRO A 79 0.13 6.08 3.44
CA PRO A 79 -1.33 6.18 3.50
C PRO A 79 -1.83 7.03 4.68
N ASP A 80 -0.98 7.31 5.67
CA ASP A 80 -1.32 8.09 6.86
C ASP A 80 -0.87 9.56 6.77
N SER A 81 -0.27 9.97 5.65
CA SER A 81 0.28 11.33 5.47
C SER A 81 -0.80 12.43 5.36
N THR A 82 -2.07 12.05 5.21
CA THR A 82 -3.21 12.96 5.00
C THR A 82 -4.52 12.35 5.49
N ASP A 83 -5.60 13.13 5.43
CA ASP A 83 -6.94 12.71 5.85
C ASP A 83 -7.67 11.86 4.79
N GLU A 84 -8.79 11.26 5.18
CA GLU A 84 -9.56 10.36 4.31
C GLU A 84 -10.23 11.06 3.14
N ASP A 85 -10.67 12.30 3.34
CA ASP A 85 -11.37 13.04 2.31
C ASP A 85 -10.39 13.41 1.19
N THR A 86 -9.14 13.75 1.54
CA THR A 86 -8.05 13.95 0.60
C THR A 86 -7.68 12.67 -0.17
N ILE A 87 -7.63 11.51 0.51
CA ILE A 87 -7.41 10.21 -0.16
C ILE A 87 -8.56 9.87 -1.11
N MET A 88 -9.80 10.07 -0.67
CA MET A 88 -11.00 9.85 -1.48
C MET A 88 -11.01 10.75 -2.71
N LEU A 89 -10.69 12.04 -2.54
CA LEU A 89 -10.60 12.99 -3.65
C LEU A 89 -9.49 12.59 -4.64
N ALA A 90 -8.35 12.11 -4.14
CA ALA A 90 -7.26 11.63 -4.99
C ALA A 90 -7.70 10.41 -5.82
N ALA A 91 -8.43 9.46 -5.22
CA ALA A 91 -9.00 8.33 -5.92
C ALA A 91 -10.03 8.76 -6.99
N GLN A 92 -10.94 9.68 -6.65
CA GLN A 92 -11.93 10.25 -7.58
C GLN A 92 -11.30 11.05 -8.72
N SER A 93 -10.12 11.65 -8.51
CA SER A 93 -9.38 12.38 -9.55
C SER A 93 -8.75 11.48 -10.61
N CYS A 94 -8.71 10.16 -10.39
CA CYS A 94 -8.14 9.22 -11.33
C CYS A 94 -9.09 9.05 -12.55
N PRO A 95 -8.68 9.48 -13.77
CA PRO A 95 -9.58 9.48 -14.93
C PRO A 95 -9.97 8.08 -15.42
N VAL A 96 -9.25 7.05 -14.97
CA VAL A 96 -9.44 5.64 -15.34
C VAL A 96 -9.79 4.77 -14.13
N LEU A 97 -10.06 5.38 -12.97
CA LEU A 97 -10.48 4.69 -11.75
C LEU A 97 -9.53 3.57 -11.29
N ALA A 98 -8.23 3.75 -11.51
CA ALA A 98 -7.20 2.78 -11.14
C ALA A 98 -6.89 2.75 -9.62
N ILE A 99 -7.48 3.64 -8.82
CA ILE A 99 -7.29 3.66 -7.36
C ILE A 99 -8.53 3.09 -6.71
N ARG A 100 -8.35 2.03 -5.92
CA ARG A 100 -9.42 1.36 -5.18
C ARG A 100 -9.22 1.54 -3.69
N LEU A 101 -10.30 1.84 -2.99
CA LEU A 101 -10.31 2.09 -1.55
C LEU A 101 -11.20 1.06 -0.88
N TYR A 102 -10.73 0.50 0.23
CA TYR A 102 -11.43 -0.53 0.99
C TYR A 102 -11.48 -0.20 2.48
N ASP A 103 -12.51 -0.68 3.15
CA ASP A 103 -12.67 -0.60 4.60
C ASP A 103 -11.96 -1.74 5.37
N GLU A 104 -12.20 -1.82 6.69
CA GLU A 104 -11.61 -2.81 7.58
C GLU A 104 -12.06 -4.24 7.30
N ASP A 105 -13.32 -4.38 6.85
CA ASP A 105 -13.90 -5.66 6.46
C ASP A 105 -13.50 -6.07 5.03
N GLY A 106 -12.80 -5.18 4.31
CA GLY A 106 -12.38 -5.37 2.94
C GLY A 106 -13.47 -5.07 1.91
N GLN A 107 -14.58 -4.46 2.30
CA GLN A 107 -15.59 -3.96 1.38
C GLN A 107 -15.03 -2.77 0.59
N GLN A 108 -15.36 -2.69 -0.68
CA GLN A 108 -14.89 -1.61 -1.54
C GLN A 108 -15.71 -0.35 -1.28
N LEU A 109 -15.02 0.71 -0.86
CA LEU A 109 -15.60 2.04 -0.69
C LEU A 109 -15.57 2.84 -1.99
N PHE A 110 -14.58 2.60 -2.84
CA PHE A 110 -14.44 3.27 -4.13
C PHE A 110 -13.64 2.40 -5.12
N PRO A 111 -14.00 2.41 -6.42
CA PRO A 111 -15.20 2.99 -7.02
C PRO A 111 -16.49 2.31 -6.53
N GLU A 112 -17.61 3.05 -6.50
CA GLU A 112 -18.94 2.45 -6.30
C GLU A 112 -19.26 1.58 -7.52
N THR A 113 -19.68 0.33 -7.28
CA THR A 113 -19.95 -0.67 -8.32
C THR A 113 -21.44 -0.96 -8.45
#